data_AF-A0A059CL96-F1
#
_entry.id   AF-A0A059CL96-F1
#
_cell.length_a   1.000
_cell.length_b   1.000
_cell.length_c   1.000
_cell.angle_alpha   90.00
_cell.angle_beta   90.00
_cell.angle_gamma   90.00
#
_symmetry.space_group_name_H-M   'P 1'
#
loop_
_entity.id
_entity.type
_entity.pdbx_description
1 polymer ?
#
loop_
_entity_poly.entity_id
_entity_poly.type
_entity_poly.pdbx_seq_one_letter_code
_entity_poly.pdbx_strand_id
1 'polypeptide(L)'
;MGVANFTFQMFNASIDTTDLDIIGVSKSGPKLLQELANTTFTGLTGNFRLVHGQLERSTFQIVNINGNAARGIGFWTQENGLLRDLYSSSKSKYSTSKSNLGSIIWPGDSTSIPMGWDILTNGKRLKILVPVKDGFNQFAQVIHDLSTNTSKVTGYCIDIFQTIIEKLPYVVAYDLIPFPFSNGSSMGSYNDMIDQVIYQNYDGIVGDITITANRSLYVDFTAPYTESGVAMLVPYKDSKDKNAWVFLKPLTWDLWLTTGCFFVFIAFVVWILEHQINEDFQGPAGHQVGTSFWFSFSIMVFAQRERVLSNLARFVVIVWVFVVLILTQCYTASLSSLLVVQNLQPTVVDVDKLLKSGENVGYRENPIVYGMLKQMKFDDSRLISYKSAEECDVLLSKGSEKGGIAAAFDEVPYIKLVVSQYCERYTLIPTLRTAGFGFVFPKGSPLVPDISRVILNDTEVLKMMEIENTWLPPKSNCLDSSNSLGLDSFWGLFLIAGASAVLALLIFMVMFVKRNWHVFASPSGSLREKFKARFRDRNTDDGHNETAAVETLENTNFLLSLSRDFSQNNDDTNNEQGMPSAEQGLSNHVDKGCPKK
;
A
#
# COMPACT_ATOMS: atom_id res chain seq x y z
N MET A 1 88.08 2.34 -8.06
CA MET A 1 88.88 1.23 -7.51
C MET A 1 89.95 0.88 -8.52
N GLY A 2 91.20 0.80 -8.06
CA GLY A 2 92.36 0.48 -8.90
C GLY A 2 92.36 -0.97 -9.41
N VAL A 3 93.23 -1.20 -10.38
CA VAL A 3 93.49 -2.44 -11.14
C VAL A 3 93.58 -3.66 -10.21
N ALA A 4 92.48 -4.38 -10.05
CA ALA A 4 92.45 -5.69 -9.42
C ALA A 4 92.14 -6.74 -10.50
N ASN A 5 92.99 -7.77 -10.60
CA ASN A 5 92.84 -8.88 -11.54
C ASN A 5 91.40 -9.38 -11.60
N PHE A 6 90.79 -9.33 -12.78
CA PHE A 6 89.45 -9.88 -13.01
C PHE A 6 89.51 -11.41 -12.96
N THR A 7 89.25 -11.99 -11.80
CA THR A 7 89.12 -13.45 -11.63
C THR A 7 87.73 -13.92 -12.02
N PHE A 8 87.66 -14.89 -12.93
CA PHE A 8 86.43 -15.55 -13.37
C PHE A 8 86.32 -16.95 -12.75
N GLN A 9 85.11 -17.37 -12.41
CA GLN A 9 84.80 -18.71 -11.93
C GLN A 9 84.10 -19.47 -13.06
N MET A 10 84.74 -20.52 -13.58
CA MET A 10 84.11 -21.42 -14.54
C MET A 10 83.23 -22.44 -13.82
N PHE A 11 82.10 -22.79 -14.45
CA PHE A 11 81.31 -23.95 -14.03
C PHE A 11 82.00 -25.22 -14.54
N ASN A 12 82.02 -26.28 -13.72
CA ASN A 12 82.50 -27.58 -14.17
C ASN A 12 81.50 -28.12 -15.22
N ALA A 13 81.87 -28.00 -16.50
CA ALA A 13 81.05 -28.47 -17.60
C ALA A 13 80.88 -30.00 -17.54
N SER A 14 79.62 -30.45 -17.56
CA SER A 14 79.24 -31.81 -17.93
C SER A 14 79.32 -31.93 -19.45
N ILE A 15 79.66 -33.11 -19.97
CA ILE A 15 80.13 -33.34 -21.35
C ILE A 15 79.10 -33.00 -22.45
N ASP A 16 77.84 -32.73 -22.12
CA ASP A 16 76.78 -32.34 -23.06
C ASP A 16 76.15 -30.99 -22.69
N THR A 17 76.93 -29.91 -22.69
CA THR A 17 76.39 -28.57 -22.42
C THR A 17 76.81 -27.55 -23.49
N THR A 18 75.87 -26.67 -23.82
CA THR A 18 75.96 -25.64 -24.87
C THR A 18 77.13 -24.68 -24.68
N ASP A 19 77.60 -24.02 -25.76
CA ASP A 19 78.72 -23.04 -25.77
C ASP A 19 78.64 -21.95 -24.67
N LEU A 20 77.45 -21.70 -24.13
CA LEU A 20 77.20 -20.76 -23.03
C LEU A 20 77.80 -21.21 -21.69
N ASP A 21 77.94 -22.52 -21.45
CA ASP A 21 78.42 -23.10 -20.19
C ASP A 21 79.95 -22.97 -20.01
N ILE A 22 80.66 -22.56 -21.07
CA ILE A 22 82.10 -22.25 -21.07
C ILE A 22 82.37 -20.81 -20.58
N ILE A 23 81.35 -19.94 -20.54
CA ILE A 23 81.52 -18.53 -20.14
C ILE A 23 81.66 -18.44 -18.62
N GLY A 24 82.87 -18.11 -18.15
CA GLY A 24 83.15 -17.92 -16.72
C GLY A 24 82.41 -16.71 -16.12
N VAL A 25 81.90 -16.85 -14.90
CA VAL A 25 81.22 -15.76 -14.17
C VAL A 25 82.26 -14.92 -13.41
N SER A 26 82.25 -13.60 -13.60
CA SER A 26 83.16 -12.69 -12.90
C SER A 26 82.86 -12.67 -11.40
N LYS A 27 83.88 -12.92 -10.56
CA LYS A 27 83.76 -12.81 -9.09
C LYS A 27 83.56 -11.36 -8.62
N SER A 28 83.95 -10.38 -9.44
CA SER A 28 83.74 -8.96 -9.18
C SER A 28 82.37 -8.46 -9.65
N GLY A 29 81.67 -9.23 -10.49
CA GLY A 29 80.36 -8.88 -11.04
C GLY A 29 79.31 -8.54 -9.97
N PRO A 30 79.11 -9.36 -8.92
CA PRO A 30 78.15 -9.06 -7.87
C PRO A 30 78.44 -7.76 -7.11
N LYS A 31 79.73 -7.46 -6.86
CA LYS A 31 80.14 -6.21 -6.21
C LYS A 31 79.88 -5.00 -7.11
N LEU A 32 80.20 -5.10 -8.40
CA LEU A 32 79.91 -4.05 -9.38
C LEU A 32 78.40 -3.81 -9.51
N LEU A 33 77.61 -4.88 -9.56
CA LEU A 33 76.14 -4.80 -9.62
C LEU A 33 75.59 -4.12 -8.36
N GLN A 34 76.14 -4.40 -7.19
CA GLN A 34 75.74 -3.76 -5.93
C GLN A 34 76.06 -2.25 -5.94
N GLU A 35 77.24 -1.85 -6.41
CA GLU A 35 77.60 -0.43 -6.55
C GLU A 35 76.70 0.29 -7.56
N LEU A 36 76.44 -0.33 -8.72
CA LEU A 36 75.54 0.22 -9.74
C LEU A 36 74.09 0.34 -9.23
N ALA A 37 73.60 -0.67 -8.51
CA ALA A 37 72.26 -0.65 -7.93
C ALA A 37 72.08 0.43 -6.85
N ASN A 38 73.15 0.73 -6.10
CA ASN A 38 73.15 1.76 -5.06
C ASN A 38 73.45 3.18 -5.59
N THR A 39 73.71 3.33 -6.89
CA THR A 39 74.07 4.61 -7.47
C THR A 39 72.84 5.53 -7.54
N THR A 40 72.97 6.74 -6.97
CA THR A 40 71.95 7.79 -7.03
C THR A 40 72.54 9.09 -7.57
N PHE A 41 71.91 9.70 -8.57
CA PHE A 41 72.36 10.97 -9.13
C PHE A 41 71.21 11.74 -9.79
N THR A 42 71.32 13.05 -9.90
CA THR A 42 70.34 13.87 -10.63
C THR A 42 70.74 13.98 -12.10
N GLY A 43 69.90 13.43 -12.99
CA GLY A 43 70.07 13.50 -14.44
C GLY A 43 69.06 14.41 -15.13
N LEU A 44 69.09 14.45 -16.46
CA LEU A 44 68.17 15.26 -17.29
C LEU A 44 66.70 14.87 -17.12
N THR A 45 66.43 13.60 -16.81
CA THR A 45 65.08 13.05 -16.59
C THR A 45 64.63 13.12 -15.13
N GLY A 46 65.42 13.75 -14.25
CA GLY A 46 65.18 13.82 -12.81
C GLY A 46 66.13 12.97 -11.99
N ASN A 47 65.73 12.66 -10.75
CA ASN A 47 66.55 11.87 -9.83
C ASN A 47 66.60 10.40 -10.28
N PHE A 48 67.81 9.88 -10.51
CA PHE A 48 68.05 8.48 -10.83
C PHE A 48 68.26 7.70 -9.54
N ARG A 49 67.42 6.69 -9.32
CA ARG A 49 67.53 5.72 -8.23
C ARG A 49 66.96 4.39 -8.69
N LEU A 50 67.65 3.30 -8.38
CA LEU A 50 67.19 1.96 -8.71
C LEU A 50 66.58 1.30 -7.46
N VAL A 51 65.33 0.85 -7.57
CA VAL A 51 64.63 0.07 -6.54
C VAL A 51 64.38 -1.32 -7.13
N HIS A 52 64.95 -2.35 -6.51
CA HIS A 52 64.93 -3.73 -7.03
C HIS A 52 65.44 -3.87 -8.48
N GLY A 53 66.43 -3.04 -8.88
CA GLY A 53 67.00 -3.06 -10.23
C GLY A 53 66.17 -2.34 -11.30
N GLN A 54 65.07 -1.66 -10.92
CA GLN A 54 64.27 -0.83 -11.83
C GLN A 54 64.38 0.65 -11.45
N LEU A 55 64.34 1.52 -12.45
CA LEU A 55 64.34 2.97 -12.23
C LEU A 55 63.09 3.40 -11.48
N GLU A 56 63.27 4.06 -10.35
CA GLU A 56 62.21 4.70 -9.57
C GLU A 56 61.69 5.92 -10.34
N ARG A 57 60.68 5.71 -11.19
CA ARG A 57 60.04 6.79 -11.96
C ARG A 57 58.95 7.44 -11.11
N SER A 58 59.20 8.65 -10.62
CA SER A 58 58.27 9.39 -9.77
C SER A 58 57.26 10.25 -10.53
N THR A 59 57.54 10.55 -11.81
CA THR A 59 56.81 11.56 -12.58
C THR A 59 56.61 11.12 -14.03
N PHE A 60 55.37 11.22 -14.50
CA PHE A 60 54.97 10.90 -15.87
C PHE A 60 54.30 12.12 -16.49
N GLN A 61 54.65 12.46 -17.74
CA GLN A 61 53.95 13.49 -18.49
C GLN A 61 52.81 12.86 -19.29
N ILE A 62 51.61 13.42 -19.16
CA ILE A 62 50.43 13.02 -19.92
C ILE A 62 50.35 13.90 -21.17
N VAL A 63 50.26 13.25 -22.33
CA VAL A 63 50.20 13.90 -23.64
C VAL A 63 48.90 13.55 -24.35
N ASN A 64 48.26 14.56 -24.95
CA ASN A 64 47.14 14.40 -25.88
C ASN A 64 47.66 14.54 -27.30
N ILE A 65 47.39 13.57 -28.17
CA ILE A 65 47.87 13.59 -29.56
C ILE A 65 46.75 14.10 -30.46
N ASN A 66 47.01 15.22 -31.13
CA ASN A 66 46.06 15.92 -32.00
C ASN A 66 46.66 16.05 -33.40
N GLY A 67 46.21 15.21 -34.34
CA GLY A 67 46.79 15.14 -35.68
C GLY A 67 48.28 14.79 -35.62
N ASN A 68 49.14 15.68 -36.12
CA ASN A 68 50.59 15.46 -36.17
C ASN A 68 51.36 16.00 -34.94
N ALA A 69 50.66 16.53 -33.93
CA ALA A 69 51.29 17.16 -32.77
C ALA A 69 50.90 16.47 -31.45
N ALA A 70 51.90 16.23 -30.59
CA ALA A 70 51.69 15.85 -29.20
C ALA A 70 51.62 17.10 -28.32
N ARG A 71 50.51 17.25 -27.59
CA ARG A 71 50.29 18.34 -26.64
C ARG A 71 50.38 17.81 -25.21
N GLY A 72 51.34 18.27 -24.42
CA GLY A 72 51.38 18.00 -22.99
C GLY A 72 50.15 18.59 -22.29
N ILE A 73 49.37 17.77 -21.60
CA ILE A 73 48.16 18.21 -20.88
C ILE A 73 48.34 18.17 -19.36
N GLY A 74 49.41 17.57 -18.86
CA GLY A 74 49.75 17.62 -17.43
C GLY A 74 50.73 16.54 -17.04
N PHE A 75 50.84 16.28 -15.75
CA PHE A 75 51.74 15.31 -15.15
C PHE A 75 51.00 14.43 -14.16
N TRP A 76 51.47 13.20 -13.99
CA TRP A 76 51.09 12.32 -12.90
C TRP A 76 52.29 12.01 -12.03
N THR A 77 52.12 12.10 -10.72
CA THR A 77 53.14 11.74 -9.73
C THR A 77 52.56 10.80 -8.70
N GLN A 78 53.39 9.92 -8.14
CA GLN A 78 52.93 8.96 -7.14
C GLN A 78 52.39 9.62 -5.86
N GLU A 79 52.95 10.77 -5.47
CA GLU A 79 52.58 11.48 -4.24
C GLU A 79 51.29 12.32 -4.40
N ASN A 80 51.15 13.02 -5.52
CA ASN A 80 50.10 14.03 -5.70
C ASN A 80 49.02 13.65 -6.73
N GLY A 81 49.18 12.54 -7.46
CA GLY A 81 48.26 12.16 -8.54
C GLY A 81 48.39 13.09 -9.75
N LEU A 82 47.28 13.55 -10.31
CA LEU A 82 47.20 14.42 -11.50
C LEU A 82 47.48 15.89 -11.16
N LEU A 83 48.45 16.47 -11.86
CA LEU A 83 48.94 17.84 -11.73
C LEU A 83 48.99 18.55 -13.09
N ARG A 84 48.73 19.86 -13.08
CA ARG A 84 48.86 20.68 -14.29
C ARG A 84 50.32 21.05 -14.54
N ASP A 85 50.96 21.56 -13.50
CA ASP A 85 52.35 22.00 -13.50
C ASP A 85 53.08 21.44 -12.27
N LEU A 86 54.31 20.96 -12.45
CA LEU A 86 55.12 20.34 -11.39
C LEU A 86 55.58 21.32 -10.29
N TYR A 87 55.58 22.63 -10.58
CA TYR A 87 56.02 23.69 -9.67
C TYR A 87 54.87 24.40 -8.95
N SER A 88 53.62 23.98 -9.16
CA SER A 88 52.48 24.58 -8.47
C SER A 88 52.52 24.18 -7.00
N SER A 89 52.73 25.15 -6.10
CA SER A 89 52.95 24.93 -4.65
C SER A 89 51.68 24.56 -3.87
N SER A 90 50.72 23.85 -4.48
CA SER A 90 49.54 23.41 -3.76
C SER A 90 49.88 22.20 -2.91
N LYS A 91 49.86 22.36 -1.57
CA LYS A 91 49.83 21.27 -0.59
C LYS A 91 48.52 20.48 -0.68
N SER A 92 48.23 19.84 -1.81
CA SER A 92 46.99 19.11 -2.02
C SER A 92 47.21 17.60 -1.87
N LYS A 93 46.29 16.95 -1.16
CA LYS A 93 46.09 15.49 -1.16
C LYS A 93 46.10 14.95 -2.60
N TYR A 94 46.52 13.69 -2.74
CA TYR A 94 46.44 12.90 -3.97
C TYR A 94 45.14 13.18 -4.73
N SER A 95 45.25 13.73 -5.95
CA SER A 95 44.11 14.16 -6.76
C SER A 95 43.98 13.34 -8.04
N THR A 96 42.76 12.91 -8.36
CA THR A 96 42.39 12.26 -9.63
C THR A 96 41.50 13.16 -10.50
N SER A 97 41.37 14.45 -10.16
CA SER A 97 40.46 15.36 -10.86
C SER A 97 40.96 15.78 -12.24
N LYS A 98 40.07 15.72 -13.24
CA LYS A 98 40.32 16.23 -14.61
C LYS A 98 40.64 17.73 -14.64
N SER A 99 40.14 18.51 -13.68
CA SER A 99 40.41 19.96 -13.60
C SER A 99 41.90 20.30 -13.48
N ASN A 100 42.70 19.32 -13.03
CA ASN A 100 44.14 19.45 -12.89
C ASN A 100 44.89 19.16 -14.20
N LEU A 101 44.19 18.86 -15.30
CA LEU A 101 44.78 18.69 -16.63
C LEU A 101 44.35 19.84 -17.56
N GLY A 102 45.16 20.09 -18.57
CA GLY A 102 44.81 20.92 -19.71
C GLY A 102 43.65 20.34 -20.51
N SER A 103 43.04 21.15 -21.38
CA SER A 103 41.89 20.73 -22.19
C SER A 103 42.22 19.50 -23.04
N ILE A 104 41.39 18.47 -22.91
CA ILE A 104 41.48 17.22 -23.68
C ILE A 104 40.57 17.36 -24.90
N ILE A 105 41.13 17.08 -26.06
CA ILE A 105 40.40 17.02 -27.33
C ILE A 105 40.37 15.55 -27.74
N TRP A 106 39.18 15.02 -27.92
CA TRP A 106 38.91 13.65 -28.31
C TRP A 106 38.88 13.51 -29.85
N PRO A 107 38.95 12.28 -30.38
CA PRO A 107 38.80 12.05 -31.82
C PRO A 107 37.53 12.74 -32.37
N GLY A 108 37.66 13.39 -33.54
CA GLY A 108 36.57 14.18 -34.14
C GLY A 108 36.46 15.63 -33.64
N ASP A 109 37.55 16.19 -33.10
CA ASP A 109 37.67 17.57 -32.62
C ASP A 109 36.69 17.95 -31.51
N SER A 110 36.15 16.96 -30.79
CA SER A 110 35.25 17.19 -29.67
C SER A 110 36.00 17.44 -28.35
N THR A 111 35.50 18.36 -27.54
CA THR A 111 35.96 18.57 -26.15
C THR A 111 35.08 17.85 -25.13
N SER A 112 33.93 17.33 -25.55
CA SER A 112 33.07 16.49 -24.70
C SER A 112 33.66 15.09 -24.58
N ILE A 113 33.58 14.51 -23.39
CA ILE A 113 34.06 13.15 -23.15
C ILE A 113 33.12 12.20 -23.90
N PRO A 114 33.62 11.36 -24.82
CA PRO A 114 32.79 10.37 -25.47
C PRO A 114 32.29 9.37 -24.41
N MET A 115 31.04 8.90 -24.58
CA MET A 115 30.41 7.97 -23.62
C MET A 115 31.12 6.60 -23.52
N GLY A 116 32.06 6.29 -24.43
CA GLY A 116 32.83 5.05 -24.44
C GLY A 116 32.13 3.88 -25.13
N TRP A 117 30.90 4.08 -25.58
CA TRP A 117 30.11 3.17 -26.41
C TRP A 117 29.12 4.02 -27.23
N ASP A 118 28.73 3.51 -28.40
CA ASP A 118 27.73 4.15 -29.26
C ASP A 118 26.68 3.09 -29.64
N ILE A 119 25.40 3.44 -29.53
CA ILE A 119 24.35 2.65 -30.16
C ILE A 119 24.44 3.04 -31.62
N LEU A 120 24.77 2.08 -32.50
CA LEU A 120 24.78 2.30 -33.95
C LEU A 120 23.41 2.82 -34.40
N THR A 121 23.24 4.14 -34.40
CA THR A 121 22.03 4.88 -34.78
C THR A 121 21.66 4.63 -36.24
N ASN A 122 22.58 4.04 -37.01
CA ASN A 122 22.46 3.78 -38.45
C ASN A 122 22.35 2.29 -38.86
N GLY A 123 21.87 1.36 -38.00
CA GLY A 123 21.44 0.07 -38.60
C GLY A 123 20.85 -1.03 -37.73
N LYS A 124 21.24 -1.19 -36.46
CA LYS A 124 20.78 -2.35 -35.67
C LYS A 124 19.67 -1.95 -34.69
N ARG A 125 18.42 -2.23 -35.07
CA ARG A 125 17.26 -2.13 -34.19
C ARG A 125 17.35 -3.24 -33.13
N LEU A 126 17.15 -2.89 -31.86
CA LEU A 126 17.18 -3.86 -30.76
C LEU A 126 16.00 -4.82 -30.88
N LYS A 127 16.26 -6.12 -30.80
CA LYS A 127 15.21 -7.14 -30.79
C LYS A 127 14.76 -7.37 -29.36
N ILE A 128 13.58 -6.88 -29.01
CA ILE A 128 13.06 -6.95 -27.65
C ILE A 128 11.92 -7.98 -27.60
N LEU A 129 12.06 -8.99 -26.74
CA LEU A 129 11.04 -10.01 -26.55
C LEU A 129 9.91 -9.50 -25.64
N VAL A 130 8.69 -9.90 -25.97
CA VAL A 130 7.49 -9.60 -25.16
C VAL A 130 6.73 -10.90 -24.86
N PRO A 131 6.39 -11.18 -23.58
CA PRO A 131 5.67 -12.38 -23.22
C PRO A 131 4.23 -12.34 -23.76
N VAL A 132 3.79 -13.41 -24.43
CA VAL A 132 2.39 -13.60 -24.84
C VAL A 132 1.70 -14.52 -23.85
N LYS A 133 0.74 -13.98 -23.08
CA LYS A 133 0.03 -14.72 -22.03
C LYS A 133 -1.48 -14.65 -22.21
N ASP A 134 -2.14 -15.66 -21.65
CA ASP A 134 -3.59 -15.67 -21.46
C ASP A 134 -3.95 -15.20 -20.03
N GLY A 135 -5.04 -14.44 -19.89
CA GLY A 135 -5.69 -14.14 -18.60
C GLY A 135 -5.32 -12.82 -17.92
N PHE A 136 -4.15 -12.23 -18.21
CA PHE A 136 -3.67 -10.96 -17.64
C PHE A 136 -3.23 -9.97 -18.72
N ASN A 137 -4.08 -9.80 -19.73
CA ASN A 137 -3.79 -9.06 -20.96
C ASN A 137 -3.49 -7.56 -20.71
N GLN A 138 -3.91 -7.01 -19.57
CA GLN A 138 -3.64 -5.62 -19.18
C GLN A 138 -2.14 -5.33 -19.04
N PHE A 139 -1.32 -6.34 -18.68
CA PHE A 139 0.12 -6.17 -18.49
C PHE A 139 0.91 -6.21 -19.80
N ALA A 140 0.58 -7.18 -20.65
CA ALA A 140 1.11 -7.32 -22.00
C ALA A 140 0.11 -8.10 -22.86
N GLN A 141 -0.31 -7.49 -23.97
CA GLN A 141 -1.20 -8.09 -24.96
C GLN A 141 -0.59 -7.94 -26.35
N VAL A 142 -0.71 -9.01 -27.13
CA VAL A 142 -0.33 -9.01 -28.54
C VAL A 142 -1.59 -9.18 -29.37
N ILE A 143 -1.95 -8.12 -30.09
CA ILE A 143 -3.09 -8.09 -31.00
C ILE A 143 -2.55 -8.30 -32.41
N HIS A 144 -2.93 -9.41 -33.03
CA HIS A 144 -2.63 -9.66 -34.44
C HIS A 144 -3.61 -8.90 -35.32
N ASP A 145 -3.13 -7.90 -36.05
CA ASP A 145 -3.94 -7.22 -37.04
C ASP A 145 -3.96 -8.06 -38.32
N LEU A 146 -5.10 -8.71 -38.55
CA LEU A 146 -5.36 -9.57 -39.72
C LEU A 146 -5.27 -8.81 -41.05
N SER A 147 -5.39 -7.48 -41.04
CA SER A 147 -5.38 -6.66 -42.25
C SER A 147 -3.98 -6.26 -42.71
N THR A 148 -3.04 -6.06 -41.78
CA THR A 148 -1.67 -5.64 -42.06
C THR A 148 -0.65 -6.77 -41.88
N ASN A 149 -1.08 -7.93 -41.36
CA ASN A 149 -0.23 -9.05 -40.94
C ASN A 149 0.87 -8.61 -39.95
N THR A 150 0.62 -7.52 -39.21
CA THR A 150 1.52 -7.00 -38.16
C THR A 150 0.93 -7.31 -36.79
N SER A 151 1.82 -7.62 -35.85
CA SER A 151 1.45 -7.82 -34.45
C SER A 151 1.62 -6.49 -33.72
N LYS A 152 0.50 -5.92 -33.24
CA LYS A 152 0.50 -4.73 -32.40
C LYS A 152 0.62 -5.17 -30.95
N VAL A 153 1.66 -4.69 -30.28
CA VAL A 153 1.95 -5.00 -28.88
C VAL A 153 1.51 -3.82 -28.01
N THR A 154 0.67 -4.07 -27.02
CA THR A 154 0.13 -3.05 -26.11
C THR A 154 0.04 -3.58 -24.68
N GLY A 155 0.07 -2.72 -23.68
CA GLY A 155 -0.14 -3.12 -22.28
C GLY A 155 0.65 -2.25 -21.32
N TYR A 156 0.32 -2.34 -20.03
CA TYR A 156 0.94 -1.56 -18.97
C TYR A 156 2.48 -1.60 -19.00
N CYS A 157 3.09 -2.79 -19.12
CA CYS A 157 4.54 -2.92 -19.16
C CYS A 157 5.16 -2.33 -20.44
N ILE A 158 4.40 -2.32 -21.53
CA ILE A 158 4.84 -1.83 -22.85
C ILE A 158 4.81 -0.30 -22.87
N ASP A 159 3.73 0.30 -22.39
CA ASP A 159 3.55 1.76 -22.35
C ASP A 159 4.58 2.40 -21.41
N ILE A 160 4.88 1.77 -20.28
CA ILE A 160 5.97 2.20 -19.38
C ILE A 160 7.31 2.15 -20.12
N PHE A 161 7.62 1.05 -20.80
CA PHE A 161 8.87 0.91 -21.54
C PHE A 161 9.02 1.98 -22.63
N GLN A 162 7.98 2.20 -23.44
CA GLN A 162 7.98 3.23 -24.48
C GLN A 162 8.22 4.62 -23.90
N THR A 163 7.50 4.96 -22.83
CA THR A 163 7.65 6.24 -22.12
C THR A 163 9.08 6.45 -21.62
N ILE A 164 9.72 5.41 -21.08
CA ILE A 164 11.08 5.50 -20.57
C ILE A 164 12.10 5.66 -21.70
N ILE A 165 11.97 4.88 -22.78
CA ILE A 165 12.90 4.95 -23.92
C ILE A 165 12.85 6.34 -24.58
N GLU A 166 11.67 6.95 -24.70
CA GLU A 166 11.51 8.31 -25.24
C GLU A 166 12.19 9.40 -24.40
N LYS A 167 12.49 9.12 -23.13
CA LYS A 167 13.16 10.04 -22.20
C LYS A 167 14.66 9.88 -22.14
N LEU A 168 15.20 8.87 -22.82
CA LEU A 168 16.65 8.73 -22.93
C LEU A 168 17.22 9.90 -23.74
N PRO A 169 18.44 10.38 -23.43
CA PRO A 169 19.07 11.51 -24.13
C PRO A 169 19.53 11.15 -25.56
N TYR A 170 19.24 9.94 -26.03
CA TYR A 170 19.62 9.40 -27.33
C TYR A 170 18.49 8.52 -27.89
N VAL A 171 18.44 8.38 -29.21
CA VAL A 171 17.41 7.59 -29.90
C VAL A 171 17.77 6.10 -29.83
N VAL A 172 16.86 5.30 -29.26
CA VAL A 172 16.96 3.84 -29.25
C VAL A 172 15.91 3.27 -30.22
N ALA A 173 16.37 2.71 -31.33
CA ALA A 173 15.49 1.99 -32.25
C ALA A 173 15.33 0.54 -31.79
N TYR A 174 14.09 0.06 -31.65
CA TYR A 174 13.78 -1.30 -31.20
C TYR A 174 12.58 -1.87 -31.95
N ASP A 175 12.53 -3.20 -32.00
CA ASP A 175 11.42 -4.00 -32.52
C ASP A 175 10.91 -4.92 -31.42
N LEU A 176 9.60 -4.85 -31.14
CA LEU A 176 8.94 -5.73 -30.19
C LEU A 176 8.55 -7.03 -30.87
N ILE A 177 9.05 -8.15 -30.35
CA ILE A 177 8.88 -9.48 -30.92
C ILE A 177 8.08 -10.33 -29.91
N PRO A 178 6.84 -10.72 -30.26
CA PRO A 178 6.03 -11.62 -29.43
C PRO A 178 6.72 -12.97 -29.22
N PHE A 179 6.77 -13.43 -27.96
CA PHE A 179 7.25 -14.76 -27.60
C PHE A 179 6.08 -15.62 -27.10
N PRO A 180 5.65 -16.65 -27.86
CA PRO A 180 4.54 -17.50 -27.47
C PRO A 180 4.95 -18.43 -26.32
N PHE A 181 4.18 -18.42 -25.23
CA PHE A 181 4.26 -19.48 -24.23
C PHE A 181 3.43 -20.67 -24.72
N SER A 182 4.08 -21.77 -25.14
CA SER A 182 3.31 -22.95 -25.57
C SER A 182 2.80 -23.73 -24.35
N ASN A 183 1.50 -24.05 -24.35
CA ASN A 183 0.89 -24.92 -23.35
C ASN A 183 1.47 -26.35 -23.49
N GLY A 184 2.44 -26.69 -22.64
CA GLY A 184 2.87 -28.07 -22.40
C GLY A 184 3.94 -28.66 -23.33
N SER A 185 4.58 -27.86 -24.19
CA SER A 185 5.81 -28.25 -24.91
C SER A 185 6.96 -27.37 -24.42
N SER A 186 8.20 -27.87 -24.48
CA SER A 186 9.44 -27.26 -23.98
C SER A 186 9.89 -25.96 -24.70
N MET A 187 8.94 -25.14 -25.15
CA MET A 187 9.11 -23.77 -25.61
C MET A 187 8.06 -22.91 -24.89
N GLY A 188 8.42 -22.23 -23.81
CA GLY A 188 7.54 -21.21 -23.26
C GLY A 188 7.57 -20.99 -21.76
N SER A 189 8.74 -20.84 -21.15
CA SER A 189 8.88 -20.24 -19.81
C SER A 189 9.54 -18.87 -19.89
N TYR A 190 9.34 -18.04 -18.86
CA TYR A 190 10.16 -16.86 -18.65
C TYR A 190 11.66 -17.18 -18.60
N ASN A 191 12.01 -18.37 -18.12
CA ASN A 191 13.40 -18.81 -18.13
C ASN A 191 13.89 -19.03 -19.57
N ASP A 192 13.06 -19.59 -20.45
CA ASP A 192 13.41 -19.76 -21.87
C ASP A 192 13.60 -18.40 -22.56
N MET A 193 12.78 -17.39 -22.23
CA MET A 193 12.98 -16.02 -22.73
C MET A 193 14.31 -15.44 -22.26
N ILE A 194 14.66 -15.65 -21.00
CA ILE A 194 15.93 -15.20 -20.43
C ILE A 194 17.10 -15.93 -21.11
N ASP A 195 16.96 -17.23 -21.38
CA ASP A 195 17.94 -18.01 -22.12
C ASP A 195 18.18 -17.42 -23.51
N GLN A 196 17.13 -16.96 -24.20
CA GLN A 196 17.28 -16.27 -25.49
C GLN A 196 18.12 -14.98 -25.42
N VAL A 197 18.07 -14.25 -24.30
CA VAL A 197 18.93 -13.08 -24.06
C VAL A 197 20.36 -13.51 -23.69
N ILE A 198 20.51 -14.57 -22.90
CA ILE A 198 21.82 -15.14 -22.55
C ILE A 198 22.57 -15.59 -23.80
N TYR A 199 21.89 -16.27 -24.73
CA TYR A 199 22.45 -16.70 -26.01
C TYR A 199 22.63 -15.54 -27.02
N GLN A 200 22.29 -14.31 -26.64
CA GLN A 200 22.40 -13.10 -27.48
C GLN A 200 21.60 -13.18 -28.80
N ASN A 201 20.55 -14.02 -28.84
CA ASN A 201 19.62 -14.06 -29.96
C ASN A 201 18.74 -12.80 -30.00
N TYR A 202 18.49 -12.22 -28.83
CA TYR A 202 17.68 -11.03 -28.59
C TYR A 202 18.41 -10.08 -27.65
N ASP A 203 18.12 -8.78 -27.76
CA ASP A 203 18.85 -7.72 -27.08
C ASP A 203 18.17 -7.30 -25.75
N GLY A 204 16.96 -7.77 -25.46
CA GLY A 204 16.29 -7.54 -24.18
C GLY A 204 14.90 -8.16 -24.08
N ILE A 205 14.27 -8.05 -22.90
CA ILE A 205 12.89 -8.49 -22.63
C ILE A 205 12.13 -7.36 -21.94
N VAL A 206 10.91 -7.12 -22.43
CA VAL A 206 9.95 -6.18 -21.83
C VAL A 206 8.67 -6.92 -21.50
N GLY A 207 8.21 -6.79 -20.27
CA GLY A 207 7.03 -7.48 -19.77
C GLY A 207 7.06 -7.56 -18.26
N ASP A 208 6.11 -8.29 -17.70
CA ASP A 208 5.93 -8.57 -16.27
C ASP A 208 6.99 -9.56 -15.72
N ILE A 209 8.28 -9.26 -15.92
CA ILE A 209 9.39 -10.11 -15.49
C ILE A 209 9.77 -9.79 -14.05
N THR A 210 9.48 -10.71 -13.14
CA THR A 210 9.92 -10.60 -11.74
C THR A 210 11.45 -10.69 -11.64
N ILE A 211 12.02 -9.70 -10.95
CA ILE A 211 13.44 -9.67 -10.60
C ILE A 211 13.68 -10.73 -9.50
N THR A 212 14.57 -11.68 -9.78
CA THR A 212 14.95 -12.73 -8.81
C THR A 212 16.46 -12.88 -8.74
N ALA A 213 16.97 -13.27 -7.58
CA ALA A 213 18.41 -13.48 -7.37
C ALA A 213 18.99 -14.49 -8.37
N ASN A 214 18.29 -15.61 -8.63
CA ASN A 214 18.75 -16.61 -9.59
C ASN A 214 18.87 -16.04 -11.02
N ARG A 215 17.88 -15.29 -11.49
CA ARG A 215 17.93 -14.66 -12.83
C ARG A 215 19.02 -13.59 -12.93
N SER A 216 19.24 -12.82 -11.86
CA SER A 216 20.26 -11.75 -11.82
C SER A 216 21.70 -12.26 -11.96
N LEU A 217 21.94 -13.56 -11.81
CA LEU A 217 23.26 -14.15 -12.07
C LEU A 217 23.61 -14.15 -13.56
N TYR A 218 22.61 -14.23 -14.44
CA TYR A 218 22.80 -14.46 -15.88
C TYR A 218 22.47 -13.25 -16.74
N VAL A 219 21.55 -12.40 -16.29
CA VAL A 219 21.08 -11.19 -16.99
C VAL A 219 21.03 -10.01 -16.05
N ASP A 220 21.11 -8.80 -16.60
CA ASP A 220 20.98 -7.57 -15.82
C ASP A 220 19.55 -7.04 -15.91
N PHE A 221 19.02 -6.65 -14.75
CA PHE A 221 17.70 -6.03 -14.63
C PHE A 221 17.84 -4.53 -14.44
N THR A 222 16.88 -3.78 -14.99
CA THR A 222 16.69 -2.38 -14.62
C THR A 222 16.19 -2.25 -13.17
N ALA A 223 16.23 -1.03 -12.63
CA ALA A 223 15.47 -0.71 -11.43
C ALA A 223 13.99 -1.14 -11.60
N PRO A 224 13.34 -1.62 -10.53
CA PRO A 224 11.96 -2.06 -10.63
C PRO A 224 11.03 -0.88 -10.89
N TYR A 225 10.10 -1.06 -11.80
CA TYR A 225 9.11 -0.04 -12.16
C TYR A 225 7.71 -0.35 -11.59
N THR A 226 7.56 -1.47 -10.86
CA THR A 226 6.33 -1.83 -10.16
C THR A 226 6.56 -2.05 -8.67
N GLU A 227 5.47 -2.07 -7.92
CA GLU A 227 5.50 -2.41 -6.51
C GLU A 227 6.08 -3.81 -6.27
N SER A 228 6.94 -3.83 -5.26
CA SER A 228 7.71 -4.99 -4.81
C SER A 228 6.90 -5.82 -3.82
N GLY A 229 6.67 -7.11 -4.13
CA GLY A 229 6.09 -8.04 -3.18
C GLY A 229 5.18 -9.11 -3.76
N VAL A 230 5.05 -10.20 -3.03
CA VAL A 230 3.91 -11.11 -3.09
C VAL A 230 2.98 -10.73 -1.94
N ALA A 231 1.69 -10.66 -2.23
CA ALA A 231 0.68 -10.41 -1.23
C ALA A 231 -0.39 -11.52 -1.24
N MET A 232 -1.18 -11.53 -0.19
CA MET A 232 -2.31 -12.42 0.00
C MET A 232 -3.58 -11.60 -0.19
N LEU A 233 -4.41 -12.03 -1.14
CA LEU A 233 -5.74 -11.51 -1.40
C LEU A 233 -6.75 -12.32 -0.60
N VAL A 234 -7.53 -11.64 0.23
CA VAL A 234 -8.49 -12.28 1.14
C VAL A 234 -9.85 -11.59 1.04
N PRO A 235 -10.96 -12.33 1.01
CA PRO A 235 -12.29 -11.73 1.09
C PRO A 235 -12.52 -11.07 2.46
N TYR A 236 -13.20 -9.93 2.46
CA TYR A 236 -13.76 -9.41 3.70
C TYR A 236 -14.71 -10.42 4.31
N LYS A 237 -14.75 -10.45 5.64
CA LYS A 237 -15.62 -11.36 6.36
C LYS A 237 -17.06 -10.95 6.08
N ASP A 238 -17.72 -11.75 5.24
CA ASP A 238 -19.13 -11.56 4.90
C ASP A 238 -19.93 -11.75 6.20
N SER A 239 -20.43 -10.66 6.79
CA SER A 239 -21.21 -10.68 8.02
C SER A 239 -22.63 -11.17 7.73
N LYS A 240 -22.77 -12.32 7.07
CA LYS A 240 -24.06 -13.00 6.84
C LYS A 240 -24.74 -13.35 8.16
N ASP A 241 -23.98 -13.43 9.25
CA ASP A 241 -24.50 -13.36 10.62
C ASP A 241 -24.83 -11.91 10.99
N LYS A 242 -25.78 -11.31 10.28
CA LYS A 242 -26.41 -10.05 10.71
C LYS A 242 -27.18 -10.36 11.99
N ASN A 243 -26.51 -10.24 13.13
CA ASN A 243 -27.14 -10.49 14.41
C ASN A 243 -28.26 -9.45 14.61
N ALA A 244 -29.52 -9.89 14.72
CA ALA A 244 -30.66 -9.02 15.01
C ALA A 244 -30.51 -8.22 16.34
N TRP A 245 -29.51 -8.58 17.15
CA TRP A 245 -29.16 -8.01 18.44
C TRP A 245 -27.84 -7.20 18.41
N VAL A 246 -27.37 -6.75 17.24
CA VAL A 246 -26.15 -5.92 17.12
C VAL A 246 -26.23 -4.69 18.04
N PHE A 247 -27.42 -4.12 18.25
CA PHE A 247 -27.63 -2.97 19.14
C PHE A 247 -27.27 -3.22 20.62
N LEU A 248 -27.20 -4.47 21.09
CA LEU A 248 -26.78 -4.78 22.47
C LEU A 248 -25.25 -4.92 22.61
N LYS A 249 -24.52 -5.17 21.52
CA LYS A 249 -23.06 -5.41 21.53
C LYS A 249 -22.18 -4.23 21.98
N PRO A 250 -22.53 -2.95 21.76
CA PRO A 250 -21.64 -1.83 22.11
C PRO A 250 -21.38 -1.65 23.60
N LEU A 251 -22.30 -2.13 24.46
CA LEU A 251 -22.15 -2.11 25.92
C LEU A 251 -22.06 -3.53 26.47
N THR A 252 -21.24 -3.72 27.49
CA THR A 252 -21.19 -4.99 28.23
C THR A 252 -22.47 -5.19 29.02
N TRP A 253 -22.83 -6.46 29.27
CA TRP A 253 -23.99 -6.80 30.09
C TRP A 253 -23.89 -6.21 31.50
N ASP A 254 -22.69 -6.16 32.07
CA ASP A 254 -22.43 -5.55 33.38
C ASP A 254 -22.79 -4.05 33.40
N LEU A 255 -22.48 -3.32 32.32
CA LEU A 255 -22.79 -1.89 32.20
C LEU A 255 -24.29 -1.67 31.98
N TRP A 256 -24.95 -2.53 31.18
CA TRP A 256 -26.41 -2.53 31.03
C TRP A 256 -27.11 -2.73 32.38
N LEU A 257 -26.72 -3.74 33.14
CA LEU A 257 -27.30 -4.04 34.45
C LEU A 257 -27.04 -2.91 35.45
N THR A 258 -25.80 -2.41 35.51
CA THR A 258 -25.43 -1.30 36.39
C THR A 258 -26.26 -0.05 36.08
N THR A 259 -26.41 0.31 34.81
CA THR A 259 -27.23 1.47 34.39
C THR A 259 -28.69 1.27 34.80
N GLY A 260 -29.24 0.06 34.63
CA GLY A 260 -30.58 -0.29 35.08
C GLY A 260 -30.76 -0.19 36.60
N CYS A 261 -29.80 -0.67 37.39
CA CYS A 261 -29.83 -0.56 38.85
C CYS A 261 -29.76 0.90 39.33
N PHE A 262 -28.84 1.70 38.77
CA PHE A 262 -28.73 3.12 39.11
C PHE A 262 -29.97 3.91 38.68
N PHE A 263 -30.60 3.55 37.57
CA PHE A 263 -31.87 4.14 37.15
C PHE A 263 -32.97 3.96 38.20
N VAL A 264 -33.16 2.74 38.72
CA VAL A 264 -34.12 2.46 39.80
C VAL A 264 -33.75 3.22 41.08
N PHE A 265 -32.47 3.29 41.40
CA PHE A 265 -31.97 4.01 42.57
C PHE A 265 -32.26 5.52 42.48
N ILE A 266 -31.98 6.15 41.33
CA ILE A 266 -32.27 7.58 41.12
C ILE A 266 -33.77 7.84 41.12
N ALA A 267 -34.58 6.97 40.53
CA ALA A 267 -36.04 7.06 40.61
C ALA A 267 -36.53 7.08 42.06
N PHE A 268 -35.96 6.22 42.91
CA PHE A 268 -36.27 6.16 44.32
C PHE A 268 -35.79 7.39 45.10
N VAL A 269 -34.58 7.90 44.81
CA VAL A 269 -34.05 9.12 45.45
C VAL A 269 -34.89 10.34 45.07
N VAL A 270 -35.24 10.51 43.81
CA VAL A 270 -36.11 11.61 43.36
C VAL A 270 -37.49 11.48 44.01
N TRP A 271 -38.04 10.27 44.07
CA TRP A 271 -39.31 10.02 44.76
C TRP A 271 -39.26 10.49 46.22
N ILE A 272 -38.23 10.12 47.00
CA ILE A 272 -38.12 10.58 48.41
C ILE A 272 -38.08 12.11 48.51
N LEU A 273 -37.33 12.77 47.62
CA LEU A 273 -37.09 14.21 47.68
C LEU A 273 -38.26 15.05 47.19
N GLU A 274 -39.04 14.55 46.23
CA GLU A 274 -40.19 15.26 45.66
C GLU A 274 -41.51 14.87 46.33
N HIS A 275 -41.64 13.67 46.90
CA HIS A 275 -42.90 13.18 47.48
C HIS A 275 -43.43 14.10 48.60
N GLN A 276 -42.55 14.74 49.37
CA GLN A 276 -42.96 15.65 50.45
C GLN A 276 -43.42 17.04 49.97
N ILE A 277 -43.04 17.45 48.76
CA ILE A 277 -43.14 18.86 48.32
C ILE A 277 -44.04 19.01 47.09
N ASN A 278 -44.13 17.98 46.25
CA ASN A 278 -44.75 18.05 44.94
C ASN A 278 -46.03 17.22 44.89
N GLU A 279 -47.17 17.86 44.62
CA GLU A 279 -48.48 17.21 44.54
C GLU A 279 -48.56 16.23 43.35
N ASP A 280 -47.79 16.45 42.29
CA ASP A 280 -47.72 15.55 41.12
C ASP A 280 -47.14 14.16 41.46
N PHE A 281 -46.39 14.05 42.56
CA PHE A 281 -45.83 12.80 43.09
C PHE A 281 -46.66 12.20 44.25
N GLN A 282 -47.88 12.71 44.46
CA GLN A 282 -48.82 12.24 45.49
C GLN A 282 -49.99 11.45 44.87
N GLY A 283 -50.43 10.37 45.54
CA GLY A 283 -51.51 9.51 45.04
C GLY A 283 -51.51 8.10 45.64
N PRO A 284 -52.37 7.18 45.17
CA PRO A 284 -52.31 5.76 45.56
C PRO A 284 -50.94 5.15 45.26
N ALA A 285 -50.43 4.24 46.10
CA ALA A 285 -49.06 3.71 46.01
C ALA A 285 -48.65 3.20 44.61
N GLY A 286 -49.58 2.61 43.85
CA GLY A 286 -49.31 2.17 42.47
C GLY A 286 -49.14 3.32 41.46
N HIS A 287 -49.80 4.45 41.67
CA HIS A 287 -49.67 5.65 40.84
C HIS A 287 -48.36 6.38 41.12
N GLN A 288 -47.95 6.48 42.39
CA GLN A 288 -46.70 7.12 42.82
C GLN A 288 -45.44 6.42 42.30
N VAL A 289 -45.45 5.08 42.36
CA VAL A 289 -44.35 4.29 41.79
C VAL A 289 -44.34 4.46 40.27
N GLY A 290 -45.53 4.44 39.63
CA GLY A 290 -45.66 4.66 38.19
C GLY A 290 -45.11 6.00 37.70
N THR A 291 -45.47 7.11 38.37
CA THR A 291 -44.99 8.47 38.01
C THR A 291 -43.49 8.62 38.23
N SER A 292 -42.94 8.09 39.33
CA SER A 292 -41.49 8.17 39.61
C SER A 292 -40.62 7.39 38.60
N PHE A 293 -41.09 6.21 38.20
CA PHE A 293 -40.43 5.41 37.16
C PHE A 293 -40.56 6.06 35.78
N TRP A 294 -41.73 6.61 35.46
CA TRP A 294 -41.96 7.33 34.21
C TRP A 294 -41.12 8.60 34.10
N PHE A 295 -41.04 9.39 35.18
CA PHE A 295 -40.20 10.59 35.27
C PHE A 295 -38.72 10.27 35.00
N SER A 296 -38.21 9.21 35.63
CA SER A 296 -36.82 8.76 35.44
C SER A 296 -36.56 8.32 34.00
N PHE A 297 -37.54 7.65 33.37
CA PHE A 297 -37.45 7.23 31.97
C PHE A 297 -37.47 8.43 31.00
N SER A 298 -38.32 9.42 31.28
CA SER A 298 -38.40 10.68 30.56
C SER A 298 -37.09 11.47 30.56
N ILE A 299 -36.31 11.42 31.66
CA ILE A 299 -34.97 12.02 31.73
C ILE A 299 -34.01 11.35 30.75
N MET A 300 -34.12 10.03 30.56
CA MET A 300 -33.23 9.27 29.68
C MET A 300 -33.42 9.60 28.20
N VAL A 301 -34.64 9.96 27.79
CA VAL A 301 -35.01 10.26 26.40
C VAL A 301 -35.12 11.78 26.15
N PHE A 302 -34.65 12.63 27.08
CA PHE A 302 -34.78 14.09 27.03
C PHE A 302 -36.23 14.59 26.87
N ALA A 303 -37.22 13.81 27.30
CA ALA A 303 -38.64 14.13 27.23
C ALA A 303 -39.16 14.58 28.61
N GLN A 304 -38.67 15.71 29.12
CA GLN A 304 -39.05 16.23 30.44
C GLN A 304 -40.45 16.85 30.41
N ARG A 305 -41.41 16.24 31.12
CA ARG A 305 -42.78 16.74 31.26
C ARG A 305 -43.09 17.33 32.63
N GLU A 306 -42.43 16.86 33.69
CA GLU A 306 -42.73 17.24 35.07
C GLU A 306 -41.63 18.17 35.63
N ARG A 307 -42.05 19.18 36.40
CA ARG A 307 -41.14 20.17 37.00
C ARG A 307 -40.69 19.71 38.38
N VAL A 308 -39.39 19.61 38.59
CA VAL A 308 -38.77 19.30 39.90
C VAL A 308 -38.75 20.56 40.76
N LEU A 309 -39.36 20.51 41.94
CA LEU A 309 -39.49 21.68 42.83
C LEU A 309 -38.33 21.78 43.83
N SER A 310 -37.79 20.65 44.31
CA SER A 310 -36.72 20.61 45.30
C SER A 310 -35.35 20.95 44.69
N ASN A 311 -34.64 21.89 45.31
CA ASN A 311 -33.28 22.25 44.90
C ASN A 311 -32.30 21.06 45.02
N LEU A 312 -32.50 20.17 45.99
CA LEU A 312 -31.68 18.97 46.16
C LEU A 312 -31.96 17.94 45.05
N ALA A 313 -33.23 17.75 44.69
CA ALA A 313 -33.61 16.87 43.59
C ALA A 313 -33.12 17.42 42.24
N ARG A 314 -33.15 18.75 42.04
CA ARG A 314 -32.57 19.39 40.84
C ARG A 314 -31.08 19.08 40.70
N PHE A 315 -30.30 19.15 41.78
CA PHE A 315 -28.88 18.82 41.73
C PHE A 315 -28.66 17.36 41.33
N VAL A 316 -29.38 16.41 41.96
CA VAL A 316 -29.31 14.98 41.62
C VAL A 316 -29.70 14.73 40.16
N VAL A 317 -30.76 15.36 39.67
CA VAL A 317 -31.22 15.25 38.28
C VAL A 317 -30.22 15.83 37.30
N ILE A 318 -29.60 16.98 37.59
CA ILE A 318 -28.56 17.60 36.71
C ILE A 318 -27.36 16.66 36.57
N VAL A 319 -26.86 16.09 37.68
CA VAL A 319 -25.74 15.14 37.64
C VAL A 319 -26.14 13.87 36.89
N TRP A 320 -27.36 13.36 37.11
CA TRP A 320 -27.85 12.17 36.43
C TRP A 320 -28.02 12.37 34.92
N VAL A 321 -28.57 13.52 34.50
CA VAL A 321 -28.66 13.91 33.08
C VAL A 321 -27.28 13.92 32.44
N PHE A 322 -26.26 14.45 33.13
CA PHE A 322 -24.89 14.44 32.62
C PHE A 322 -24.34 13.03 32.43
N VAL A 323 -24.57 12.11 33.39
CA VAL A 323 -24.17 10.71 33.26
C VAL A 323 -24.86 10.03 32.08
N VAL A 324 -26.17 10.20 31.94
CA VAL A 324 -26.95 9.61 30.84
C VAL A 324 -26.53 10.18 29.48
N LEU A 325 -26.23 11.48 29.40
CA LEU A 325 -25.68 12.12 28.21
C LEU A 325 -24.39 11.44 27.77
N ILE A 326 -23.43 11.27 28.68
CA ILE A 326 -22.15 10.62 28.38
C ILE A 326 -22.37 9.16 27.94
N LEU A 327 -23.22 8.40 28.63
CA LEU A 327 -23.54 7.02 28.25
C LEU A 327 -24.16 6.93 26.84
N THR A 328 -25.06 7.85 26.49
CA THR A 328 -25.70 7.89 25.16
C THR A 328 -24.70 8.24 24.05
N GLN A 329 -23.80 9.18 24.32
CA GLN A 329 -22.73 9.55 23.38
C GLN A 329 -21.73 8.40 23.19
N CYS A 330 -21.30 7.75 24.28
CA CYS A 330 -20.41 6.59 24.22
C CYS A 330 -21.06 5.40 23.51
N TYR A 331 -22.37 5.16 23.71
CA TYR A 331 -23.12 4.15 22.97
C TYR A 331 -23.10 4.43 21.47
N THR A 332 -23.44 5.67 21.07
CA THR A 332 -23.50 6.07 19.66
C THR A 332 -22.13 5.98 18.99
N ALA A 333 -21.08 6.41 19.67
CA ALA A 333 -19.69 6.30 19.18
C ALA A 333 -19.24 4.85 19.04
N SER A 334 -19.52 4.01 20.04
CA SER A 334 -19.12 2.60 20.04
C SER A 334 -19.91 1.79 19.02
N LEU A 335 -21.21 2.07 18.85
CA LEU A 335 -22.03 1.46 17.80
C LEU A 335 -21.53 1.85 16.41
N SER A 336 -21.23 3.14 16.19
CA SER A 336 -20.66 3.62 14.92
C SER A 336 -19.32 2.95 14.60
N SER A 337 -18.41 2.88 15.58
CA SER A 337 -17.12 2.21 15.43
C SER A 337 -17.29 0.71 15.14
N LEU A 338 -18.21 0.04 15.83
CA LEU A 338 -18.49 -1.39 15.63
C LEU A 338 -19.00 -1.67 14.21
N LEU A 339 -19.89 -0.82 13.68
CA LEU A 339 -20.44 -0.95 12.34
C LEU A 339 -19.35 -0.76 11.27
N VAL A 340 -18.42 0.17 11.47
CA VAL A 340 -17.29 0.39 10.55
C VAL A 340 -16.31 -0.79 10.61
N VAL A 341 -15.97 -1.28 11.80
CA VAL A 341 -14.98 -2.35 11.98
C VAL A 341 -15.50 -3.69 11.47
N GLN A 342 -16.79 -4.00 11.65
CA GLN A 342 -17.35 -5.27 11.17
C GLN A 342 -17.34 -5.40 9.64
N ASN A 343 -17.41 -4.29 8.90
CA ASN A 343 -17.41 -4.30 7.44
C ASN A 343 -16.01 -4.40 6.82
N LEU A 344 -14.95 -4.15 7.59
CA LEU A 344 -13.57 -4.05 7.08
C LEU A 344 -12.63 -5.16 7.59
N GLN A 345 -13.13 -6.15 8.34
CA GLN A 345 -12.29 -7.24 8.82
C GLN A 345 -12.07 -8.30 7.73
N PRO A 346 -10.81 -8.67 7.41
CA PRO A 346 -10.54 -9.79 6.54
C PRO A 346 -10.95 -11.12 7.17
N THR A 347 -11.37 -12.08 6.35
CA THR A 347 -11.69 -13.45 6.79
C THR A 347 -10.47 -14.14 7.44
N VAL A 348 -9.28 -13.85 6.89
CA VAL A 348 -7.99 -14.38 7.30
C VAL A 348 -6.98 -13.24 7.40
N VAL A 349 -6.37 -13.09 8.58
CA VAL A 349 -5.41 -12.01 8.86
C VAL A 349 -3.98 -12.45 8.55
N ASP A 350 -3.68 -13.74 8.70
CA ASP A 350 -2.30 -14.23 8.70
C ASP A 350 -2.18 -15.61 8.03
N VAL A 351 -1.02 -15.86 7.43
CA VAL A 351 -0.65 -17.11 6.76
C VAL A 351 -0.64 -18.27 7.77
N ASP A 352 -0.21 -18.02 9.01
CA ASP A 352 -0.22 -19.03 10.08
C ASP A 352 -1.62 -19.56 10.40
N LYS A 353 -2.64 -18.70 10.25
CA LYS A 353 -4.04 -19.09 10.43
C LYS A 353 -4.47 -20.05 9.32
N LEU A 354 -4.06 -19.82 8.07
CA LEU A 354 -4.32 -20.71 6.93
C LEU A 354 -3.64 -22.07 7.11
N LEU A 355 -2.40 -22.08 7.60
CA LEU A 355 -1.68 -23.32 7.83
C LEU A 355 -2.39 -24.19 8.87
N LYS A 356 -2.88 -23.58 9.96
CA LYS A 356 -3.62 -24.25 11.04
C LYS A 356 -5.04 -24.64 10.65
N SER A 357 -5.74 -23.84 9.83
CA SER A 357 -7.13 -24.10 9.44
C SER A 357 -7.26 -25.23 8.42
N GLY A 358 -6.21 -25.55 7.67
CA GLY A 358 -6.27 -26.58 6.64
C GLY A 358 -6.95 -26.13 5.35
N GLU A 359 -7.22 -24.83 5.18
CA GLU A 359 -7.96 -24.29 4.03
C GLU A 359 -7.15 -24.34 2.72
N ASN A 360 -7.86 -24.39 1.60
CA ASN A 360 -7.28 -24.34 0.26
C ASN A 360 -6.83 -22.92 -0.07
N VAL A 361 -5.67 -22.80 -0.72
CA VAL A 361 -5.09 -21.51 -1.13
C VAL A 361 -4.89 -21.48 -2.63
N GLY A 362 -5.21 -20.35 -3.23
CA GLY A 362 -5.03 -20.09 -4.64
C GLY A 362 -3.65 -19.53 -4.94
N TYR A 363 -3.11 -19.86 -6.10
CA TYR A 363 -1.93 -19.20 -6.64
C TYR A 363 -2.03 -19.11 -8.16
N ARG A 364 -1.48 -18.06 -8.74
CA ARG A 364 -1.36 -17.99 -10.20
C ARG A 364 -0.36 -19.04 -10.67
N GLU A 365 -0.56 -19.61 -11.87
CA GLU A 365 0.38 -20.54 -12.51
C GLU A 365 1.75 -19.87 -12.79
N ASN A 366 2.50 -19.62 -11.72
CA ASN A 366 3.78 -18.93 -11.66
C ASN A 366 4.72 -19.75 -10.76
N PRO A 367 5.84 -20.27 -11.30
CA PRO A 367 6.82 -21.03 -10.53
C PRO A 367 7.36 -20.29 -9.29
N ILE A 368 7.40 -18.96 -9.31
CA ILE A 368 7.89 -18.13 -8.20
C ILE A 368 6.97 -18.24 -6.99
N VAL A 369 5.66 -18.04 -7.19
CA VAL A 369 4.66 -18.11 -6.12
C VAL A 369 4.52 -19.54 -5.62
N TYR A 370 4.53 -20.53 -6.53
CA TYR A 370 4.50 -21.94 -6.15
C TYR A 370 5.70 -22.32 -5.27
N GLY A 371 6.93 -21.96 -5.69
CA GLY A 371 8.14 -22.20 -4.89
C GLY A 371 8.09 -21.52 -3.51
N MET A 372 7.49 -20.32 -3.44
CA MET A 372 7.29 -19.61 -2.17
C MET A 372 6.31 -20.35 -1.25
N LEU A 373 5.16 -20.79 -1.76
CA LEU A 373 4.16 -21.53 -0.98
C LEU A 373 4.72 -22.85 -0.45
N LYS A 374 5.60 -23.50 -1.22
CA LYS A 374 6.37 -24.66 -0.76
C LYS A 374 7.32 -24.35 0.39
N GLN A 375 8.04 -23.23 0.32
CA GLN A 375 8.90 -22.78 1.43
C GLN A 375 8.09 -22.46 2.70
N MET A 376 6.85 -21.98 2.54
CA MET A 376 5.89 -21.75 3.62
C MET A 376 5.20 -23.02 4.14
N LYS A 377 5.59 -24.21 3.65
CA LYS A 377 5.09 -25.53 4.08
C LYS A 377 3.60 -25.79 3.77
N PHE A 378 3.09 -25.24 2.66
CA PHE A 378 1.78 -25.65 2.14
C PHE A 378 1.86 -27.00 1.41
N ASP A 379 0.88 -27.87 1.66
CA ASP A 379 0.73 -29.16 0.98
C ASP A 379 0.20 -28.98 -0.45
N ASP A 380 0.69 -29.77 -1.41
CA ASP A 380 0.26 -29.68 -2.83
C ASP A 380 -1.23 -29.87 -3.03
N SER A 381 -1.86 -30.74 -2.22
CA SER A 381 -3.29 -31.03 -2.32
C SER A 381 -4.18 -29.83 -2.00
N ARG A 382 -3.63 -28.81 -1.33
CA ARG A 382 -4.35 -27.59 -0.92
C ARG A 382 -4.09 -26.41 -1.85
N LEU A 383 -3.17 -26.55 -2.80
CA LEU A 383 -2.79 -25.50 -3.73
C LEU A 383 -3.66 -25.60 -4.99
N ILE A 384 -4.45 -24.55 -5.26
CA ILE A 384 -5.29 -24.46 -6.44
C ILE A 384 -4.72 -23.40 -7.38
N SER A 385 -4.34 -23.80 -8.59
CA SER A 385 -3.82 -22.86 -9.59
C SER A 385 -4.96 -22.11 -10.29
N TYR A 386 -4.77 -20.83 -10.60
CA TYR A 386 -5.65 -20.05 -11.47
C TYR A 386 -4.85 -19.32 -12.56
N LYS A 387 -5.52 -18.95 -13.66
CA LYS A 387 -4.91 -18.32 -14.84
C LYS A 387 -5.35 -16.88 -15.09
N SER A 388 -6.53 -16.48 -14.60
CA SER A 388 -7.05 -15.13 -14.80
C SER A 388 -7.61 -14.50 -13.52
N ALA A 389 -7.83 -13.19 -13.56
CA ALA A 389 -8.46 -12.46 -12.46
C ALA A 389 -9.88 -12.94 -12.19
N GLU A 390 -10.63 -13.32 -13.23
CA GLU A 390 -12.01 -13.80 -13.12
C GLU A 390 -12.07 -15.19 -12.47
N GLU A 391 -11.15 -16.08 -12.83
CA GLU A 391 -11.05 -17.40 -12.19
C GLU A 391 -10.70 -17.26 -10.70
N CYS A 392 -9.82 -16.31 -10.36
CA CYS A 392 -9.49 -15.98 -8.97
C CYS A 392 -10.72 -15.52 -8.18
N ASP A 393 -11.55 -14.61 -8.72
CA ASP A 393 -12.79 -14.15 -8.09
C ASP A 393 -13.80 -15.29 -7.88
N VAL A 394 -13.97 -16.18 -8.86
CA VAL A 394 -14.87 -17.34 -8.76
C VAL A 394 -14.41 -18.29 -7.65
N LEU A 395 -13.10 -18.57 -7.56
CA LEU A 395 -12.54 -19.45 -6.54
C LEU A 395 -12.65 -18.84 -5.13
N LEU A 396 -12.38 -17.54 -4.97
CA LEU A 396 -12.50 -16.84 -3.68
C LEU A 396 -13.96 -16.74 -3.24
N SER A 397 -14.88 -16.44 -4.16
CA SER A 397 -16.33 -16.36 -3.89
C SER A 397 -16.93 -17.71 -3.48
N LYS A 398 -16.39 -18.82 -3.98
CA LYS A 398 -16.85 -20.18 -3.64
C LYS A 398 -16.43 -20.58 -2.22
N GLY A 399 -15.29 -20.08 -1.75
CA GLY A 399 -14.71 -20.38 -0.44
C GLY A 399 -14.14 -21.80 -0.34
N SER A 400 -13.23 -22.01 0.63
CA SER A 400 -12.52 -23.30 0.79
C SER A 400 -13.46 -24.48 1.03
N GLU A 401 -14.54 -24.29 1.79
CA GLU A 401 -15.49 -25.37 2.16
C GLU A 401 -16.19 -26.01 0.95
N LYS A 402 -16.41 -25.24 -0.12
CA LYS A 402 -17.10 -25.72 -1.33
C LYS A 402 -16.11 -26.12 -2.44
N GLY A 403 -14.83 -26.33 -2.10
CA GLY A 403 -13.77 -26.60 -3.07
C GLY A 403 -13.40 -25.39 -3.92
N GLY A 404 -13.46 -24.19 -3.33
CA GLY A 404 -12.78 -22.99 -3.80
C GLY A 404 -11.53 -22.73 -2.96
N ILE A 405 -11.18 -21.45 -2.77
CA ILE A 405 -10.01 -21.03 -1.98
C ILE A 405 -10.40 -20.04 -0.88
N ALA A 406 -9.66 -20.02 0.23
CA ALA A 406 -9.84 -19.04 1.31
C ALA A 406 -9.03 -17.76 1.08
N ALA A 407 -7.89 -17.88 0.39
CA ALA A 407 -7.00 -16.77 0.06
C ALA A 407 -6.28 -17.07 -1.26
N ALA A 408 -5.90 -16.03 -1.99
CA ALA A 408 -5.08 -16.14 -3.19
C ALA A 408 -3.74 -15.45 -2.98
N PHE A 409 -2.64 -16.07 -3.41
CA PHE A 409 -1.30 -15.50 -3.37
C PHE A 409 -0.84 -15.13 -4.77
N ASP A 410 -0.41 -13.87 -4.94
CA ASP A 410 0.14 -13.38 -6.20
C ASP A 410 1.04 -12.17 -5.97
N GLU A 411 1.74 -11.78 -7.02
CA GLU A 411 2.51 -10.54 -7.01
C GLU A 411 1.56 -9.33 -6.93
N VAL A 412 1.98 -8.30 -6.19
CA VAL A 412 1.13 -7.13 -5.87
C VAL A 412 0.45 -6.50 -7.08
N PRO A 413 1.10 -6.31 -8.25
CA PRO A 413 0.45 -5.74 -9.42
C PRO A 413 -0.77 -6.54 -9.90
N TYR A 414 -0.72 -7.87 -9.87
CA TYR A 414 -1.87 -8.70 -10.27
C TYR A 414 -3.00 -8.64 -9.25
N ILE A 415 -2.66 -8.59 -7.96
CA ILE A 415 -3.69 -8.44 -6.92
C ILE A 415 -4.38 -7.09 -7.04
N LYS A 416 -3.63 -6.01 -7.31
CA LYS A 416 -4.21 -4.69 -7.61
C LYS A 416 -5.21 -4.74 -8.76
N LEU A 417 -4.92 -5.50 -9.83
CA LEU A 417 -5.88 -5.71 -10.92
C LEU A 417 -7.16 -6.40 -10.45
N VAL A 418 -7.06 -7.46 -9.64
CA VAL A 418 -8.26 -8.16 -9.12
C VAL A 418 -9.06 -7.22 -8.20
N VAL A 419 -8.39 -6.48 -7.32
CA VAL A 419 -9.03 -5.52 -6.41
C VAL A 419 -9.70 -4.39 -7.19
N SER A 420 -9.09 -3.87 -8.25
CA SER A 420 -9.68 -2.81 -9.07
C SER A 420 -10.89 -3.28 -9.86
N GLN A 421 -10.95 -4.55 -10.28
CA GLN A 421 -12.09 -5.13 -10.99
C GLN A 421 -13.29 -5.45 -10.09
N TYR A 422 -13.04 -5.86 -8.85
CA TYR A 422 -14.00 -6.44 -7.90
C TYR A 422 -14.09 -5.68 -6.58
N CYS A 423 -14.10 -4.34 -6.63
CA CYS A 423 -14.12 -3.41 -5.50
C CYS A 423 -14.79 -3.92 -4.21
N GLU A 424 -14.26 -3.54 -3.04
CA GLU A 424 -14.86 -3.75 -1.71
C GLU A 424 -15.09 -5.22 -1.28
N ARG A 425 -14.79 -6.22 -2.12
CA ARG A 425 -14.94 -7.64 -1.74
C ARG A 425 -13.69 -8.21 -1.10
N TYR A 426 -12.54 -7.70 -1.49
CA TYR A 426 -11.25 -8.26 -1.12
C TYR A 426 -10.32 -7.21 -0.53
N THR A 427 -9.39 -7.66 0.30
CA THR A 427 -8.32 -6.85 0.85
C THR A 427 -6.97 -7.50 0.60
N LEU A 428 -5.96 -6.64 0.47
CA LEU A 428 -4.57 -7.03 0.22
C LEU A 428 -3.80 -7.03 1.55
N ILE A 429 -3.20 -8.18 1.87
CA ILE A 429 -2.31 -8.33 3.02
C ILE A 429 -0.91 -8.64 2.48
N PRO A 430 0.08 -7.73 2.64
CA PRO A 430 1.43 -7.97 2.16
C PRO A 430 2.07 -9.11 2.95
N THR A 431 2.61 -10.12 2.25
CA THR A 431 3.17 -11.32 2.89
C THR A 431 4.68 -11.39 2.76
N LEU A 432 5.22 -11.19 1.56
CA LEU A 432 6.65 -11.30 1.31
C LEU A 432 7.15 -10.18 0.41
N ARG A 433 8.35 -9.66 0.70
CA ARG A 433 9.04 -8.70 -0.15
C ARG A 433 9.78 -9.43 -1.28
N THR A 434 9.39 -9.16 -2.51
CA THR A 434 10.13 -9.48 -3.74
C THR A 434 10.57 -8.18 -4.41
N ALA A 435 11.41 -8.20 -5.43
CA ALA A 435 11.98 -6.99 -6.02
C ALA A 435 11.09 -6.28 -7.06
N GLY A 436 9.89 -6.81 -7.38
CA GLY A 436 8.99 -6.25 -8.41
C GLY A 436 9.39 -6.64 -9.83
N PHE A 437 8.80 -5.96 -10.82
CA PHE A 437 9.09 -6.17 -12.25
C PHE A 437 10.20 -5.26 -12.74
N GLY A 438 11.08 -5.79 -13.60
CA GLY A 438 12.14 -5.04 -14.25
C GLY A 438 12.36 -5.49 -15.69
N PHE A 439 12.86 -4.58 -16.53
CA PHE A 439 13.25 -4.94 -17.89
C PHE A 439 14.58 -5.69 -17.87
N VAL A 440 14.73 -6.64 -18.80
CA VAL A 440 15.90 -7.51 -18.85
C VAL A 440 16.77 -7.14 -20.03
N PHE A 441 18.08 -7.06 -19.79
CA PHE A 441 19.08 -6.88 -20.83
C PHE A 441 20.26 -7.85 -20.62
N PRO A 442 21.08 -8.09 -21.66
CA PRO A 442 22.31 -8.86 -21.52
C PRO A 442 23.20 -8.30 -20.41
N LYS A 443 23.93 -9.19 -19.75
CA LYS A 443 24.84 -8.82 -18.67
C LYS A 443 25.90 -7.82 -19.14
N GLY A 444 26.07 -6.72 -18.40
CA GLY A 444 26.94 -5.61 -18.76
C GLY A 444 26.34 -4.63 -19.77
N SER A 445 25.03 -4.72 -20.07
CA SER A 445 24.39 -3.80 -21.01
C SER A 445 24.43 -2.36 -20.50
N PRO A 446 24.90 -1.40 -21.30
CA PRO A 446 24.98 0.00 -20.90
C PRO A 446 23.61 0.68 -20.80
N LEU A 447 22.55 0.07 -21.36
CA LEU A 447 21.19 0.59 -21.27
C LEU A 447 20.60 0.48 -19.87
N VAL A 448 21.00 -0.55 -19.11
CA VAL A 448 20.47 -0.85 -17.77
C VAL A 448 20.62 0.34 -16.81
N PRO A 449 21.82 0.92 -16.60
CA PRO A 449 21.98 2.04 -15.68
C PRO A 449 21.23 3.31 -16.13
N ASP A 450 21.17 3.58 -17.44
CA ASP A 450 20.51 4.78 -17.96
C ASP A 450 18.99 4.68 -17.88
N ILE A 451 18.41 3.53 -18.26
CA ILE A 451 16.99 3.24 -18.09
C ILE A 451 16.61 3.26 -16.59
N SER A 452 17.44 2.67 -15.73
CA SER A 452 17.20 2.67 -14.28
C SER A 452 17.17 4.08 -13.70
N ARG A 453 18.03 4.99 -14.19
CA ARG A 453 18.03 6.39 -13.76
C ARG A 453 16.76 7.14 -14.17
N VAL A 454 16.21 6.81 -15.35
CA VAL A 454 14.93 7.37 -15.80
C VAL A 454 13.77 6.82 -14.98
N ILE A 455 13.76 5.51 -14.67
CA ILE A 455 12.72 4.89 -13.83
C ILE A 455 12.65 5.54 -12.44
N LEU A 456 13.82 5.84 -11.86
CA LEU A 456 13.92 6.42 -10.53
C LEU A 456 13.69 7.95 -10.50
N ASN A 457 13.38 8.59 -11.63
CA ASN A 457 13.12 10.01 -11.69
C ASN A 457 11.68 10.32 -11.25
N ASP A 458 11.51 11.16 -10.23
CA ASP A 458 10.20 11.51 -9.62
C ASP A 458 9.14 11.94 -10.64
N THR A 459 9.53 12.68 -11.69
CA THR A 459 8.59 13.13 -12.74
C THR A 459 8.04 11.96 -13.55
N GLU A 460 8.87 10.96 -13.81
CA GLU A 460 8.46 9.78 -14.57
C GLU A 460 7.69 8.80 -13.70
N VAL A 461 7.96 8.74 -12.40
CA VAL A 461 7.14 7.99 -11.42
C VAL A 461 5.68 8.45 -11.46
N LEU A 462 5.42 9.77 -11.54
CA LEU A 462 4.06 10.29 -11.66
C LEU A 462 3.36 9.86 -12.95
N LYS A 463 4.07 9.82 -14.08
CA LYS A 463 3.50 9.33 -15.35
C LYS A 463 3.28 7.82 -15.32
N MET A 464 4.17 7.05 -14.70
CA MET A 464 3.95 5.62 -14.52
C MET A 464 2.69 5.33 -13.71
N MET A 465 2.38 6.16 -12.72
CA MET A 465 1.11 6.08 -11.97
C MET A 465 -0.11 6.44 -12.85
N GLU A 466 0.01 7.41 -13.76
CA GLU A 466 -1.04 7.72 -14.73
C GLU A 466 -1.29 6.54 -15.70
N ILE A 467 -0.21 5.91 -16.18
CA ILE A 467 -0.28 4.69 -17.00
C ILE A 467 -0.90 3.54 -16.19
N GLU A 468 -0.53 3.38 -14.92
CA GLU A 468 -1.13 2.40 -14.01
C GLU A 468 -2.64 2.60 -13.91
N ASN A 469 -3.10 3.83 -13.65
CA ASN A 469 -4.53 4.13 -13.57
C ASN A 469 -5.28 3.96 -14.90
N THR A 470 -4.57 4.07 -16.04
CA THR A 470 -5.16 3.86 -17.36
C THR A 470 -5.39 2.37 -17.64
N TRP A 471 -4.43 1.52 -17.29
CA TRP A 471 -4.49 0.06 -17.51
C TRP A 471 -5.20 -0.72 -16.39
N LEU A 472 -5.13 -0.19 -15.17
CA LEU A 472 -5.77 -0.72 -13.97
C LEU A 472 -6.83 0.29 -13.47
N PRO A 473 -7.83 0.66 -14.30
CA PRO A 473 -8.77 1.69 -13.90
C PRO A 473 -9.51 1.26 -12.63
N PRO A 474 -9.49 2.09 -11.57
CA PRO A 474 -10.41 1.88 -10.46
C PRO A 474 -11.81 1.97 -11.06
N LYS A 475 -12.58 0.88 -10.97
CA LYS A 475 -13.91 0.83 -11.58
C LYS A 475 -14.76 1.96 -11.00
N SER A 476 -15.10 2.98 -11.80
CA SER A 476 -15.92 4.13 -11.34
C SER A 476 -17.31 3.70 -10.83
N ASN A 477 -17.75 2.49 -11.20
CA ASN A 477 -19.00 1.89 -10.82
C ASN A 477 -18.83 0.89 -9.66
N CYS A 478 -17.90 1.14 -8.72
CA CYS A 478 -18.06 0.60 -7.37
C CYS A 478 -19.29 1.33 -6.76
N LEU A 479 -20.48 0.97 -7.23
CA LEU A 479 -21.73 1.49 -6.71
C LEU A 479 -21.81 0.98 -5.28
N ASP A 480 -21.80 1.91 -4.31
CA ASP A 480 -21.85 1.73 -2.85
C ASP A 480 -23.01 0.81 -2.41
N SER A 481 -22.94 -0.46 -2.77
CA SER A 481 -24.06 -1.41 -2.70
C SER A 481 -23.84 -2.44 -1.60
N SER A 482 -23.14 -2.06 -0.53
CA SER A 482 -22.95 -2.94 0.62
C SER A 482 -22.86 -2.27 1.99
N ASN A 483 -23.00 -0.94 2.10
CA ASN A 483 -22.95 -0.24 3.41
C ASN A 483 -24.31 0.31 3.89
N SER A 484 -25.44 -0.08 3.27
CA SER A 484 -26.75 0.27 3.78
C SER A 484 -27.14 -0.62 4.96
N LEU A 485 -27.48 -0.01 6.08
CA LEU A 485 -27.99 -0.71 7.26
C LEU A 485 -29.34 -1.35 6.89
N GLY A 486 -29.35 -2.68 6.73
CA GLY A 486 -30.54 -3.45 6.42
C GLY A 486 -31.42 -3.70 7.65
N LEU A 487 -32.71 -3.98 7.40
CA LEU A 487 -33.67 -4.40 8.44
C LEU A 487 -33.18 -5.62 9.22
N ASP A 488 -32.39 -6.50 8.59
CA ASP A 488 -31.80 -7.69 9.20
C ASP A 488 -31.04 -7.39 10.50
N SER A 489 -30.33 -6.25 10.57
CA SER A 489 -29.51 -5.88 11.73
C SER A 489 -30.33 -5.32 12.91
N PHE A 490 -31.57 -4.88 12.68
CA PHE A 490 -32.40 -4.20 13.68
C PHE A 490 -33.81 -4.77 13.88
N TRP A 491 -34.17 -5.86 13.19
CA TRP A 491 -35.51 -6.44 13.32
C TRP A 491 -35.89 -6.81 14.77
N GLY A 492 -34.91 -7.13 15.62
CA GLY A 492 -35.12 -7.35 17.06
C GLY A 492 -35.76 -6.16 17.79
N LEU A 493 -35.38 -4.91 17.45
CA LEU A 493 -35.99 -3.71 18.03
C LEU A 493 -37.47 -3.58 17.65
N PHE A 494 -37.78 -3.83 16.37
CA PHE A 494 -39.16 -3.78 15.87
C PHE A 494 -40.02 -4.90 16.48
N LEU A 495 -39.44 -6.07 16.72
CA LEU A 495 -40.13 -7.17 17.40
C LEU A 495 -40.48 -6.81 18.85
N ILE A 496 -39.55 -6.20 19.61
CA ILE A 496 -39.81 -5.75 20.99
C ILE A 496 -40.92 -4.69 21.00
N ALA A 497 -40.82 -3.69 20.13
CA ALA A 497 -41.84 -2.64 20.03
C ALA A 497 -43.22 -3.23 19.67
N GLY A 498 -43.29 -4.08 18.64
CA GLY A 498 -44.52 -4.75 18.21
C GLY A 498 -45.13 -5.63 19.30
N ALA A 499 -44.33 -6.46 19.96
CA ALA A 499 -44.80 -7.32 21.04
C ALA A 499 -45.32 -6.52 22.24
N SER A 500 -44.64 -5.43 22.61
CA SER A 500 -45.09 -4.55 23.69
C SER A 500 -46.42 -3.86 23.38
N ALA A 501 -46.61 -3.39 22.14
CA ALA A 501 -47.85 -2.78 21.69
C ALA A 501 -49.02 -3.77 21.67
N VAL A 502 -48.80 -4.98 21.15
CA VAL A 502 -49.82 -6.04 21.16
C VAL A 502 -50.18 -6.43 22.59
N LEU A 503 -49.20 -6.60 23.48
CA LEU A 503 -49.45 -6.91 24.88
C LEU A 503 -50.25 -5.81 25.58
N ALA A 504 -49.90 -4.54 25.35
CA ALA A 504 -50.64 -3.40 25.89
C ALA A 504 -52.10 -3.37 25.40
N LEU A 505 -52.33 -3.63 24.10
CA LEU A 505 -53.67 -3.74 23.53
C LEU A 505 -54.46 -4.91 24.12
N LEU A 506 -53.82 -6.07 24.32
CA LEU A 506 -54.44 -7.22 24.95
C LEU A 506 -54.84 -6.94 26.40
N ILE A 507 -53.95 -6.32 27.19
CA ILE A 507 -54.25 -5.92 28.58
C ILE A 507 -55.39 -4.92 28.60
N PHE A 508 -55.36 -3.90 27.72
CA PHE A 508 -56.44 -2.93 27.60
C PHE A 508 -57.78 -3.60 27.27
N MET A 509 -57.79 -4.55 26.33
CA MET A 509 -58.98 -5.31 25.97
C MET A 509 -59.50 -6.16 27.13
N VAL A 510 -58.62 -6.84 27.88
CA VAL A 510 -58.99 -7.61 29.07
C VAL A 510 -59.57 -6.69 30.17
N MET A 511 -58.94 -5.55 30.44
CA MET A 511 -59.45 -4.56 31.39
C MET A 511 -60.79 -3.98 30.95
N PHE A 512 -60.95 -3.69 29.66
CA PHE A 512 -62.19 -3.19 29.08
C PHE A 512 -63.33 -4.21 29.21
N VAL A 513 -63.07 -5.49 28.93
CA VAL A 513 -64.05 -6.58 29.09
C VAL A 513 -64.38 -6.79 30.56
N LYS A 514 -63.39 -6.81 31.46
CA LYS A 514 -63.61 -6.95 32.91
C LYS A 514 -64.43 -5.80 33.48
N ARG A 515 -64.14 -4.55 33.09
CA ARG A 515 -64.86 -3.36 33.58
C ARG A 515 -66.30 -3.31 33.06
N ASN A 516 -66.53 -3.81 31.86
CA ASN A 516 -67.86 -3.85 31.23
C ASN A 516 -68.51 -5.25 31.32
N TRP A 517 -68.01 -6.15 32.18
CA TRP A 517 -68.48 -7.53 32.28
C TRP A 517 -69.99 -7.61 32.53
N HIS A 518 -70.54 -6.68 33.33
CA HIS A 518 -71.98 -6.56 33.57
C HIS A 518 -72.82 -6.28 32.32
N VAL A 519 -72.27 -5.63 31.29
CA VAL A 519 -72.97 -5.34 30.02
C VAL A 519 -72.82 -6.51 29.04
N PHE A 520 -71.67 -7.19 29.07
CA PHE A 520 -71.41 -8.35 28.23
C PHE A 520 -72.11 -9.63 28.72
N ALA A 521 -72.35 -9.77 30.04
CA ALA A 521 -73.05 -10.89 30.66
C ALA A 521 -74.58 -10.90 30.46
N SER A 522 -75.18 -9.83 29.94
CA SER A 522 -76.63 -9.76 29.68
C SER A 522 -77.04 -10.57 28.42
N PRO A 523 -78.20 -11.27 28.41
CA PRO A 523 -78.50 -12.29 27.38
C PRO A 523 -78.86 -11.76 25.98
N SER A 524 -79.06 -10.45 25.80
CA SER A 524 -79.60 -9.88 24.55
C SER A 524 -78.54 -9.16 23.72
N GLY A 525 -78.20 -9.74 22.55
CA GLY A 525 -77.45 -9.09 21.46
C GLY A 525 -76.06 -9.69 21.14
N SER A 526 -75.68 -9.65 19.86
CA SER A 526 -74.36 -10.08 19.36
C SER A 526 -73.21 -9.27 19.98
N LEU A 527 -72.10 -9.93 20.34
CA LEU A 527 -70.91 -9.31 20.92
C LEU A 527 -70.40 -8.12 20.10
N ARG A 528 -70.54 -8.17 18.76
CA ARG A 528 -70.10 -7.11 17.85
C ARG A 528 -70.94 -5.83 17.98
N GLU A 529 -72.25 -5.96 18.18
CA GLU A 529 -73.15 -4.81 18.38
C GLU A 529 -72.96 -4.17 19.76
N LYS A 530 -72.70 -4.98 20.80
CA LYS A 530 -72.39 -4.48 22.14
C LYS A 530 -71.07 -3.69 22.18
N PHE A 531 -70.04 -4.17 21.47
CA PHE A 531 -68.78 -3.43 21.31
C PHE A 531 -68.98 -2.10 20.57
N LYS A 532 -69.74 -2.11 19.47
CA LYS A 532 -69.98 -0.93 18.62
C LYS A 532 -70.84 0.13 19.32
N ALA A 533 -71.86 -0.29 20.06
CA ALA A 533 -72.72 0.62 20.83
C ALA A 533 -71.96 1.35 21.94
N ARG A 534 -71.04 0.66 22.66
CA ARG A 534 -70.31 1.28 23.76
C ARG A 534 -69.16 2.20 23.32
N PHE A 535 -68.49 1.88 22.21
CA PHE A 535 -67.54 2.83 21.61
C PHE A 535 -68.25 4.10 21.09
N ARG A 536 -69.52 3.97 20.64
CA ARG A 536 -70.34 5.11 20.21
C ARG A 536 -70.86 5.95 21.39
N ASP A 537 -71.31 5.34 22.48
CA ASP A 537 -71.76 6.07 23.69
C ASP A 537 -70.64 6.93 24.29
N ARG A 538 -69.40 6.42 24.31
CA ARG A 538 -68.27 7.14 24.90
C ARG A 538 -67.91 8.43 24.14
N ASN A 539 -68.08 8.43 22.81
CA ASN A 539 -67.93 9.64 22.00
C ASN A 539 -69.02 10.69 22.26
N THR A 540 -70.09 10.36 22.99
CA THR A 540 -71.21 11.28 23.25
C THR A 540 -71.14 11.87 24.67
N ASP A 541 -70.54 11.16 25.64
CA ASP A 541 -70.36 11.63 27.02
C ASP A 541 -69.11 12.52 27.22
N ASP A 542 -68.10 12.42 26.36
CA ASP A 542 -66.88 13.24 26.46
C ASP A 542 -67.06 14.67 25.88
N GLY A 543 -68.21 14.97 25.25
CA GLY A 543 -68.52 16.25 24.60
C GLY A 543 -68.83 17.44 25.54
N HIS A 544 -68.67 17.31 26.86
CA HIS A 544 -68.91 18.41 27.80
C HIS A 544 -67.73 18.81 28.70
N ASN A 545 -66.58 18.13 28.61
CA ASN A 545 -65.37 18.52 29.34
C ASN A 545 -64.16 18.86 28.45
N GLU A 546 -64.34 18.88 27.13
CA GLU A 546 -63.25 19.12 26.16
C GLU A 546 -63.09 20.59 25.70
N THR A 547 -63.78 21.54 26.34
CA THR A 547 -63.62 22.98 26.07
C THR A 547 -62.61 23.69 26.98
N ALA A 548 -62.03 23.02 27.99
CA ALA A 548 -61.02 23.61 28.87
C ALA A 548 -59.56 23.23 28.53
N ALA A 549 -59.32 22.29 27.61
CA ALA A 549 -57.98 21.81 27.26
C ALA A 549 -57.42 22.37 25.93
N VAL A 550 -58.21 23.17 25.19
CA VAL A 550 -57.81 23.75 23.90
C VAL A 550 -57.08 25.09 24.05
N GLU A 551 -57.13 25.75 25.21
CA GLU A 551 -56.50 27.08 25.41
C GLU A 551 -55.04 27.07 25.92
N THR A 552 -54.44 25.90 26.18
CA THR A 552 -53.02 25.83 26.65
C THR A 552 -52.02 25.42 25.57
N LEU A 553 -52.42 25.33 24.30
CA LEU A 553 -51.52 25.02 23.17
C LEU A 553 -51.17 26.24 22.30
N GLU A 554 -51.41 27.47 22.78
CA GLU A 554 -51.14 28.68 21.98
C GLU A 554 -50.02 29.59 22.54
N ASN A 555 -49.43 29.27 23.70
CA ASN A 555 -48.35 30.09 24.28
C ASN A 555 -47.14 29.26 24.75
N THR A 556 -46.43 28.67 23.79
CA THR A 556 -44.97 28.47 23.89
C THR A 556 -44.38 28.38 22.48
N ASN A 557 -44.17 29.55 21.87
CA ASN A 557 -43.22 29.68 20.77
C ASN A 557 -41.82 29.38 21.31
N PHE A 558 -41.25 28.23 20.94
CA PHE A 558 -39.80 28.04 20.94
C PHE A 558 -39.35 27.63 19.55
N LEU A 559 -38.46 28.46 19.00
CA LEU A 559 -37.92 28.42 17.65
C LEU A 559 -37.19 27.10 17.35
N LEU A 560 -37.76 26.30 16.45
CA LEU A 560 -37.01 25.37 15.62
C LEU A 560 -36.44 26.15 14.43
N SER A 561 -35.22 26.65 14.56
CA SER A 561 -34.41 27.03 13.40
C SER A 561 -33.20 26.11 13.34
N LEU A 562 -33.31 24.97 12.66
CA LEU A 562 -32.19 24.43 11.90
C LEU A 562 -32.66 23.35 10.91
N SER A 563 -32.43 23.69 9.63
CA SER A 563 -32.19 22.78 8.52
C SER A 563 -33.39 22.18 7.80
N ARG A 564 -33.92 22.95 6.84
CA ARG A 564 -34.26 22.47 5.48
C ARG A 564 -34.58 23.66 4.59
N ASP A 565 -33.63 24.01 3.72
CA ASP A 565 -33.91 24.49 2.37
C ASP A 565 -32.65 24.31 1.53
N PHE A 566 -32.70 23.33 0.63
CA PHE A 566 -31.85 23.31 -0.55
C PHE A 566 -32.58 22.51 -1.64
N SER A 567 -33.34 23.22 -2.48
CA SER A 567 -33.33 22.99 -3.92
C SER A 567 -33.93 24.19 -4.65
N GLN A 568 -33.20 24.59 -5.71
CA GLN A 568 -33.58 25.42 -6.85
C GLN A 568 -33.74 26.93 -6.66
N ASN A 569 -32.73 27.67 -7.11
CA ASN A 569 -32.90 28.49 -8.31
C ASN A 569 -31.58 28.71 -9.06
N ASN A 570 -31.70 28.61 -10.38
CA ASN A 570 -30.70 28.98 -11.39
C ASN A 570 -30.70 30.50 -11.63
N ASP A 571 -29.66 30.91 -12.33
CA ASP A 571 -29.44 32.13 -13.10
C ASP A 571 -28.81 33.35 -12.40
N ASP A 572 -27.56 33.55 -12.82
CA ASP A 572 -27.01 34.76 -13.43
C ASP A 572 -26.15 35.75 -12.63
N THR A 573 -24.94 35.91 -13.20
CA THR A 573 -24.09 37.10 -13.34
C THR A 573 -22.97 37.43 -12.33
N ASN A 574 -21.76 37.23 -12.85
CA ASN A 574 -20.60 38.14 -12.92
C ASN A 574 -19.71 38.44 -11.70
N ASN A 575 -18.43 38.09 -11.89
CA ASN A 575 -17.19 38.84 -11.60
C ASN A 575 -16.95 39.40 -10.18
N GLU A 576 -15.92 38.91 -9.48
CA GLU A 576 -14.57 39.54 -9.44
C GLU A 576 -13.60 38.77 -8.52
N GLN A 577 -12.35 38.73 -8.99
CA GLN A 577 -11.02 38.51 -8.37
C GLN A 577 -10.88 38.26 -6.85
N GLY A 578 -9.94 37.35 -6.50
CA GLY A 578 -9.22 37.41 -5.23
C GLY A 578 -8.46 36.13 -4.84
N MET A 579 -7.19 36.02 -5.25
CA MET A 579 -6.20 35.11 -4.65
C MET A 579 -5.85 35.57 -3.22
N PRO A 580 -5.42 34.69 -2.31
CA PRO A 580 -3.99 34.62 -1.95
C PRO A 580 -3.50 33.17 -1.67
N SER A 581 -2.37 32.73 -2.22
CA SER A 581 -0.99 32.91 -1.76
C SER A 581 -0.63 32.29 -0.40
N ALA A 582 0.45 31.51 -0.46
CA ALA A 582 1.08 30.71 0.56
C ALA A 582 1.81 31.52 1.64
N GLU A 583 2.05 30.89 2.81
CA GLU A 583 3.24 31.17 3.61
C GLU A 583 3.75 29.90 4.33
N GLN A 584 5.07 29.73 4.23
CA GLN A 584 5.92 28.74 4.90
C GLN A 584 6.29 29.23 6.31
N GLY A 585 6.67 28.32 7.22
CA GLY A 585 7.29 28.70 8.49
C GLY A 585 7.70 27.53 9.38
N LEU A 586 8.93 27.07 9.17
CA LEU A 586 9.64 25.94 9.76
C LEU A 586 10.01 26.13 11.26
N SER A 587 10.17 25.03 12.02
CA SER A 587 11.30 24.91 12.97
C SER A 587 11.71 23.46 13.19
N ASN A 588 13.00 23.21 12.95
CA ASN A 588 13.74 21.98 13.24
C ASN A 588 14.07 21.88 14.73
N HIS A 589 14.03 20.69 15.31
CA HIS A 589 14.93 20.36 16.42
C HIS A 589 15.48 18.94 16.25
N VAL A 590 16.79 18.90 16.02
CA VAL A 590 17.67 17.74 16.16
C VAL A 590 17.86 17.49 17.66
N ASP A 591 17.80 16.24 18.11
CA ASP A 591 18.68 15.83 19.20
C ASP A 591 19.10 14.37 19.12
N LYS A 592 20.39 14.18 19.39
CA LYS A 592 21.18 12.95 19.29
C LYS A 592 21.13 12.20 20.61
N GLY A 593 21.32 10.88 20.52
CA GLY A 593 22.25 10.20 21.43
C GLY A 593 21.64 9.45 22.61
N CYS A 594 21.67 8.13 22.50
CA CYS A 594 21.69 7.20 23.63
C CYS A 594 22.96 7.41 24.47
N PRO A 595 22.93 7.16 25.79
CA PRO A 595 23.78 6.09 26.27
C PRO A 595 23.15 5.20 27.37
N LYS A 596 23.71 3.99 27.41
CA LYS A 596 23.59 2.91 28.38
C LYS A 596 23.52 3.36 29.85
N LYS A 597 22.66 2.70 30.63
CA LYS A 597 23.08 1.82 31.73
C LYS A 597 22.02 0.78 32.02
#